data_AF-A0A661UUM7-F1
#
_entry.id   AF-A0A661UUM7-F1
#
_cell.length_a   1.000
_cell.length_b   1.000
_cell.length_c   1.000
_cell.angle_alpha   90.00
_cell.angle_beta   90.00
_cell.angle_gamma   90.00
#
_symmetry.space_group_name_H-M   'P 1'
#
loop_
_entity.id
_entity.type
_entity.pdbx_description
1 polymer ?
#
loop_
_entity_poly.entity_id
_entity_poly.type
_entity_poly.pdbx_seq_one_letter_code
_entity_poly.pdbx_strand_id
1 'polypeptide(L)'
;SQAQANPYLGIDGLALLEQGLPAERVLERVIESDAGRELRQIAIVDGEGRTAAYTGERCIDWAGSVTGGGYVCLGNILTGEDVAKDMATAFERSVEESLPERLMRALEAGQDAGGDRRGRQSAGIHIVQVEAYPYCDLRVDDHAEPVAELRRVLAIWQHDEPLLQLSPKRDDFTPLWEAVLRGEEILEESLQEDAAAR
;
A
#
# COMPACT_ATOMS: atom_id res chain seq x y z
N SER A 1 -2.73 2.03 -10.78
CA SER A 1 -3.36 1.61 -12.05
C SER A 1 -3.82 0.18 -11.92
N GLN A 2 -5.09 -0.13 -12.21
CA GLN A 2 -5.68 -1.47 -12.09
C GLN A 2 -6.73 -1.74 -13.20
N ALA A 3 -7.55 -2.79 -13.05
CA ALA A 3 -8.41 -3.39 -14.08
C ALA A 3 -7.57 -4.07 -15.18
N GLN A 4 -7.74 -3.73 -16.46
CA GLN A 4 -6.74 -4.09 -17.46
C GLN A 4 -5.52 -3.19 -17.26
N ALA A 5 -4.67 -3.55 -16.31
CA ALA A 5 -3.63 -2.66 -15.80
C ALA A 5 -2.62 -2.26 -16.88
N ASN A 6 -2.24 -0.98 -16.85
CA ASN A 6 -1.07 -0.46 -17.55
C ASN A 6 -0.12 0.12 -16.48
N PRO A 7 0.99 -0.59 -16.14
CA PRO A 7 1.92 -0.15 -15.10
C PRO A 7 2.58 1.21 -15.39
N TYR A 8 2.77 1.55 -16.67
CA TYR A 8 3.40 2.82 -17.06
C TYR A 8 2.60 4.04 -16.63
N LEU A 9 1.27 3.95 -16.50
CA LEU A 9 0.46 5.08 -16.01
C LEU A 9 0.79 5.44 -14.57
N GLY A 10 1.18 4.46 -13.75
CA GLY A 10 1.66 4.71 -12.38
C GLY A 10 3.05 5.32 -12.38
N ILE A 11 3.97 4.77 -13.18
CA ILE A 11 5.36 5.25 -13.29
C ILE A 11 5.39 6.70 -13.80
N ASP A 12 4.73 6.96 -14.92
CA ASP A 12 4.66 8.29 -15.54
C ASP A 12 3.90 9.28 -14.64
N GLY A 13 2.86 8.81 -13.95
CA GLY A 13 2.10 9.60 -12.99
C GLY A 13 2.97 10.09 -11.82
N LEU A 14 3.77 9.21 -11.23
CA LEU A 14 4.72 9.57 -10.16
C LEU A 14 5.77 10.56 -10.67
N ALA A 15 6.31 10.36 -11.88
CA ALA A 15 7.27 11.29 -12.47
C ALA A 15 6.70 12.69 -12.72
N LEU A 16 5.40 12.80 -13.04
CA LEU A 16 4.70 14.08 -13.19
C LEU A 16 4.41 14.73 -11.83
N LEU A 17 4.08 13.94 -10.80
CA LEU A 17 3.93 14.43 -9.42
C LEU A 17 5.24 15.00 -8.89
N GLU A 18 6.37 14.36 -9.17
CA GLU A 18 7.71 14.85 -8.80
C GLU A 18 8.03 16.21 -9.44
N GLN A 19 7.45 16.51 -10.60
CA GLN A 19 7.53 17.82 -11.28
C GLN A 19 6.59 18.87 -10.66
N GLY A 20 5.82 18.53 -9.62
CA GLY A 20 4.93 19.44 -8.90
C GLY A 20 3.56 19.62 -9.57
N LEU A 21 3.17 18.76 -10.50
CA LEU A 21 1.82 18.82 -11.08
C LEU A 21 0.77 18.35 -10.04
N PRO A 22 -0.39 19.01 -9.96
CA PRO A 22 -1.48 18.56 -9.08
C PRO A 22 -2.14 17.29 -9.62
N ALA A 23 -2.74 16.49 -8.73
CA ALA A 23 -3.29 15.17 -9.02
C ALA A 23 -4.21 15.13 -10.27
N GLU A 24 -5.09 16.11 -10.42
CA GLU A 24 -6.02 16.21 -11.57
C GLU A 24 -5.27 16.36 -12.89
N ARG A 25 -4.25 17.24 -12.94
CA ARG A 25 -3.45 17.48 -14.15
C ARG A 25 -2.58 16.27 -14.50
N VAL A 26 -2.07 15.57 -13.49
CA VAL A 26 -1.36 14.30 -13.69
C VAL A 26 -2.31 13.27 -14.30
N LEU A 27 -3.49 13.09 -13.72
CA LEU A 27 -4.49 12.14 -14.20
C LEU A 27 -4.86 12.41 -15.66
N GLU A 28 -5.22 13.65 -16.00
CA GLU A 28 -5.52 14.07 -17.36
C GLU A 28 -4.39 13.71 -18.34
N ARG A 29 -3.14 13.99 -17.96
CA ARG A 29 -1.99 13.77 -18.82
C ARG A 29 -1.75 12.29 -19.13
N VAL A 30 -1.89 11.42 -18.13
CA VAL A 30 -1.65 9.98 -18.29
C VAL A 30 -2.82 9.26 -18.97
N ILE A 31 -4.07 9.74 -18.82
CA ILE A 31 -5.21 9.15 -19.54
C ILE A 31 -5.30 9.62 -21.00
N GLU A 32 -4.86 10.83 -21.31
CA GLU A 32 -4.82 11.33 -22.69
C GLU A 32 -3.86 10.54 -23.58
N SER A 33 -2.77 10.01 -23.00
CA SER A 33 -1.78 9.22 -23.73
C SER A 33 -2.14 7.73 -23.88
N ASP A 34 -3.12 7.21 -23.13
CA ASP A 34 -3.52 5.79 -23.19
C ASP A 34 -4.75 5.59 -24.09
N ALA A 35 -4.52 5.07 -25.30
CA ALA A 35 -5.60 4.69 -26.22
C ALA A 35 -6.55 3.62 -25.64
N GLY A 36 -6.10 2.85 -24.64
CA GLY A 36 -6.89 1.85 -23.92
C GLY A 36 -7.50 2.36 -22.61
N ARG A 37 -7.54 3.68 -22.37
CA ARG A 37 -8.03 4.31 -21.12
C ARG A 37 -9.38 3.76 -20.64
N GLU A 38 -10.31 3.47 -21.54
CA GLU A 38 -11.65 2.96 -21.19
C GLU A 38 -11.61 1.61 -20.44
N LEU A 39 -10.51 0.87 -20.50
CA LEU A 39 -10.30 -0.40 -19.81
C LEU A 39 -9.55 -0.25 -18.47
N ARG A 40 -9.18 0.98 -18.08
CA ARG A 40 -8.30 1.28 -16.94
C ARG A 40 -9.09 1.81 -15.75
N GLN A 41 -8.54 1.56 -14.58
CA GLN A 41 -8.81 2.37 -13.39
C GLN A 41 -7.51 2.97 -12.86
N ILE A 42 -7.54 4.26 -12.51
CA ILE A 42 -6.38 5.01 -12.03
C ILE A 42 -6.81 5.90 -10.85
N ALA A 43 -5.99 5.97 -9.82
CA ALA A 43 -6.11 6.95 -8.76
C ALA A 43 -4.75 7.62 -8.57
N ILE A 44 -4.78 8.93 -8.33
CA ILE A 44 -3.63 9.78 -8.04
C ILE A 44 -3.91 10.52 -6.74
N VAL A 45 -2.94 10.53 -5.84
CA VAL A 45 -2.90 11.40 -4.65
C VAL A 45 -1.60 12.15 -4.72
N ASP A 46 -1.64 13.48 -4.67
CA ASP A 46 -0.43 14.30 -4.71
C ASP A 46 0.10 14.65 -3.31
N GLY A 47 1.28 15.29 -3.26
CA GLY A 47 1.95 15.64 -2.00
C GLY A 47 1.20 16.66 -1.12
N GLU A 48 0.16 17.32 -1.65
CA GLU A 48 -0.74 18.19 -0.88
C GLU A 48 -2.01 17.46 -0.42
N GLY A 49 -2.13 16.16 -0.73
CA GLY A 49 -3.30 15.34 -0.42
C GLY A 49 -4.50 15.58 -1.34
N ARG A 50 -4.32 16.30 -2.47
CA ARG A 50 -5.36 16.41 -3.49
C ARG A 50 -5.46 15.09 -4.25
N THR A 51 -6.68 14.72 -4.62
CA THR A 51 -6.96 13.40 -5.20
C THR A 51 -7.64 13.53 -6.55
N ALA A 52 -7.35 12.58 -7.43
CA ALA A 52 -8.02 12.43 -8.72
C ALA A 52 -8.17 10.93 -9.04
N ALA A 53 -9.32 10.53 -9.54
CA ALA A 53 -9.60 9.13 -9.89
C ALA A 53 -10.31 9.05 -11.25
N TYR A 54 -10.02 7.98 -11.98
CA TYR A 54 -10.62 7.68 -13.27
C TYR A 54 -11.05 6.21 -13.31
N THR A 55 -12.29 5.96 -13.73
CA THR A 55 -12.80 4.63 -14.06
C THR A 55 -13.28 4.65 -15.50
N GLY A 56 -12.63 3.87 -16.36
CA GLY A 56 -13.00 3.76 -17.76
C GLY A 56 -14.34 3.04 -17.95
N GLU A 57 -15.12 3.45 -18.94
CA GLU A 57 -16.49 2.95 -19.20
C GLU A 57 -16.58 1.46 -19.58
N ARG A 58 -15.45 0.82 -19.90
CA ARG A 58 -15.37 -0.62 -20.22
C ARG A 58 -14.87 -1.46 -19.04
N CYS A 59 -14.67 -0.86 -17.86
CA CYS A 59 -14.43 -1.60 -16.63
C CYS A 59 -15.68 -2.42 -16.26
N ILE A 60 -15.47 -3.61 -15.72
CA ILE A 60 -16.57 -4.50 -15.37
C ILE A 60 -17.19 -4.04 -14.04
N ASP A 61 -18.50 -3.83 -14.05
CA ASP A 61 -19.27 -3.42 -12.87
C ASP A 61 -19.18 -4.42 -11.70
N TRP A 62 -19.40 -4.01 -10.45
CA TRP A 62 -19.38 -2.61 -10.04
C TRP A 62 -17.95 -2.07 -10.13
N ALA A 63 -17.80 -0.91 -10.76
CA ALA A 63 -16.51 -0.22 -10.89
C ALA A 63 -16.65 1.25 -10.54
N GLY A 64 -15.80 1.72 -9.63
CA GLY A 64 -15.86 3.11 -9.18
C GLY A 64 -14.83 3.40 -8.11
N SER A 65 -14.97 4.58 -7.51
CA SER A 65 -14.09 5.05 -6.45
C SER A 65 -14.82 5.90 -5.42
N VAL A 66 -14.29 5.92 -4.20
CA VAL A 66 -14.58 6.90 -3.16
C VAL A 66 -13.29 7.70 -2.90
N THR A 67 -13.39 9.02 -2.94
CA THR A 67 -12.27 9.93 -2.71
C THR A 67 -12.48 10.72 -1.42
N GLY A 68 -11.39 10.96 -0.69
CA GLY A 68 -11.40 11.85 0.47
C GLY A 68 -10.08 12.61 0.59
N GLY A 69 -9.86 13.23 1.75
CA GLY A 69 -8.63 13.99 2.01
C GLY A 69 -7.41 13.08 2.07
N GLY A 70 -6.55 13.12 1.04
CA GLY A 70 -5.32 12.32 0.98
C GLY A 70 -5.50 10.83 0.71
N TYR A 71 -6.66 10.37 0.21
CA TYR A 71 -6.86 8.95 -0.12
C TYR A 71 -7.88 8.73 -1.24
N VAL A 72 -7.78 7.56 -1.88
CA VAL A 72 -8.78 7.05 -2.83
C VAL A 72 -8.98 5.55 -2.61
N CYS A 73 -10.22 5.11 -2.40
CA CYS A 73 -10.61 3.71 -2.45
C CYS A 73 -11.17 3.43 -3.85
N LEU A 74 -10.50 2.58 -4.64
CA LEU A 74 -10.80 2.35 -6.06
C LEU A 74 -10.93 0.84 -6.31
N GLY A 75 -11.99 0.41 -7.00
CA GLY A 75 -12.21 -1.01 -7.28
C GLY A 75 -13.05 -1.26 -8.53
N ASN A 76 -12.88 -2.43 -9.14
CA ASN A 76 -13.69 -2.97 -10.24
C ASN A 76 -14.06 -4.42 -9.93
N ILE A 77 -15.12 -4.92 -10.57
CA ILE A 77 -15.67 -6.26 -10.30
C ILE A 77 -16.09 -6.40 -8.82
N LEU A 78 -16.37 -5.30 -8.12
CA LEU A 78 -16.81 -5.36 -6.73
C LEU A 78 -18.25 -5.89 -6.66
N THR A 79 -18.61 -6.46 -5.50
CA THR A 79 -19.98 -6.89 -5.20
C THR A 79 -20.96 -5.72 -5.19
N GLY A 80 -20.50 -4.51 -4.87
CA GLY A 80 -21.28 -3.28 -4.91
C GLY A 80 -20.46 -2.06 -4.50
N GLU A 81 -21.10 -0.89 -4.49
CA GLU A 81 -20.49 0.38 -4.07
C GLU A 81 -20.09 0.41 -2.59
N ASP A 82 -20.80 -0.35 -1.76
CA ASP A 82 -20.58 -0.39 -0.31
C ASP A 82 -19.16 -0.88 0.02
N VAL A 83 -18.56 -1.71 -0.84
CA VAL A 83 -17.15 -2.12 -0.68
C VAL A 83 -16.22 -0.91 -0.61
N ALA A 84 -16.29 0.00 -1.58
CA ALA A 84 -15.43 1.18 -1.59
C ALA A 84 -15.80 2.19 -0.50
N LYS A 85 -17.09 2.30 -0.15
CA LYS A 85 -17.59 3.20 0.92
C LYS A 85 -17.15 2.75 2.31
N ASP A 86 -17.18 1.45 2.58
CA ASP A 86 -16.80 0.89 3.87
C ASP A 86 -15.28 0.93 4.06
N MET A 87 -14.50 0.68 3.00
CA MET A 87 -13.05 0.94 3.00
C MET A 87 -12.73 2.39 3.40
N ALA A 88 -13.38 3.36 2.75
CA ALA A 88 -13.19 4.78 3.01
C ALA A 88 -13.58 5.14 4.46
N THR A 89 -14.75 4.68 4.90
CA THR A 89 -15.24 4.90 6.27
C THR A 89 -14.28 4.33 7.32
N ALA A 90 -13.74 3.13 7.10
CA ALA A 90 -12.78 2.52 8.01
C ALA A 90 -11.46 3.31 8.06
N PHE A 91 -10.98 3.80 6.91
CA PHE A 91 -9.77 4.62 6.83
C PHE A 91 -9.90 5.98 7.54
N GLU A 92 -11.08 6.59 7.48
CA GLU A 92 -11.39 7.87 8.13
C GLU A 92 -11.58 7.72 9.65
N ARG A 93 -12.19 6.62 10.09
CA ARG A 93 -12.42 6.33 11.52
C ARG A 93 -11.15 5.91 12.28
N SER A 94 -10.08 5.56 11.56
CA SER A 94 -8.81 5.10 12.14
C SER A 94 -7.73 6.19 12.15
N VAL A 95 -8.10 7.47 12.10
CA VAL A 95 -7.15 8.59 12.00
C VAL A 95 -6.06 8.63 13.08
N GLU A 96 -6.34 8.09 14.27
CA GLU A 96 -5.40 8.04 15.40
C GLU A 96 -4.37 6.88 15.30
N GLU A 97 -4.49 6.01 14.29
CA GLU A 97 -3.62 4.85 14.10
C GLU A 97 -2.54 5.10 13.05
N SER A 98 -1.50 4.25 13.04
CA SER A 98 -0.45 4.31 12.04
C SER A 98 -1.00 4.04 10.63
N LEU A 99 -0.35 4.59 9.60
CA LEU A 99 -0.79 4.41 8.21
C LEU A 99 -0.93 2.91 7.80
N PRO A 100 0.00 1.99 8.16
CA PRO A 100 -0.19 0.57 7.89
C PRO A 100 -1.48 0.00 8.49
N GLU A 101 -1.82 0.37 9.72
CA GLU A 101 -3.04 -0.09 10.41
C GLU A 101 -4.30 0.46 9.74
N ARG A 102 -4.29 1.75 9.37
CA ARG A 102 -5.40 2.40 8.65
C ARG A 102 -5.69 1.73 7.31
N LEU A 103 -4.65 1.39 6.55
CA LEU A 103 -4.78 0.65 5.29
C LEU A 103 -5.29 -0.77 5.52
N MET A 104 -4.80 -1.44 6.56
CA MET A 104 -5.27 -2.79 6.92
C MET A 104 -6.76 -2.81 7.28
N ARG A 105 -7.23 -1.87 8.10
CA ARG A 105 -8.65 -1.71 8.43
C ARG A 105 -9.51 -1.43 7.22
N ALA A 106 -9.02 -0.63 6.27
CA ALA A 106 -9.72 -0.39 5.02
C ALA A 106 -9.89 -1.71 4.24
N LEU A 107 -8.82 -2.49 4.07
CA LEU A 107 -8.88 -3.80 3.39
C LEU A 107 -9.87 -4.76 4.05
N GLU A 108 -9.89 -4.83 5.38
CA GLU A 108 -10.84 -5.66 6.13
C GLU A 108 -12.29 -5.22 5.90
N ALA A 109 -12.57 -3.92 6.02
CA ALA A 109 -13.91 -3.39 5.80
C ALA A 109 -14.41 -3.65 4.37
N GLY A 110 -13.53 -3.50 3.37
CA GLY A 110 -13.88 -3.84 1.98
C GLY A 110 -14.16 -5.34 1.78
N GLN A 111 -13.38 -6.22 2.43
CA GLN A 111 -13.59 -7.67 2.40
C GLN A 111 -14.91 -8.06 3.08
N ASP A 112 -15.25 -7.43 4.21
CA ASP A 112 -16.48 -7.69 4.97
C ASP A 112 -17.74 -7.19 4.23
N ALA A 113 -17.63 -6.08 3.49
CA ALA A 113 -18.67 -5.56 2.59
C ALA A 113 -18.90 -6.42 1.33
N GLY A 114 -18.11 -7.49 1.16
CA GLY A 114 -18.29 -8.51 0.11
C GLY A 114 -17.14 -8.58 -0.90
N GLY A 115 -16.27 -7.56 -0.96
CA GLY A 115 -15.06 -7.56 -1.76
C GLY A 115 -15.28 -7.72 -3.28
N ASP A 116 -14.37 -8.44 -3.93
CA ASP A 116 -14.42 -8.74 -5.35
C ASP A 116 -15.35 -9.93 -5.64
N ARG A 117 -16.20 -9.83 -6.67
CA ARG A 117 -17.17 -10.87 -7.06
C ARG A 117 -16.52 -12.19 -7.48
N ARG A 118 -15.24 -12.18 -7.81
CA ARG A 118 -14.46 -13.38 -8.14
C ARG A 118 -13.95 -14.13 -6.91
N GLY A 119 -14.07 -13.52 -5.72
CA GLY A 119 -13.48 -14.01 -4.48
C GLY A 119 -12.17 -13.28 -4.16
N ARG A 120 -11.28 -13.96 -3.45
CA ARG A 120 -10.02 -13.40 -2.94
C ARG A 120 -8.87 -14.37 -3.23
N GLN A 121 -7.68 -13.83 -3.48
CA GLN A 121 -6.48 -14.62 -3.74
C GLN A 121 -5.24 -13.95 -3.15
N SER A 122 -5.13 -12.63 -3.31
CA SER A 122 -3.96 -11.87 -2.89
C SER A 122 -4.32 -10.61 -2.11
N ALA A 123 -3.39 -10.12 -1.28
CA ALA A 123 -3.48 -8.83 -0.60
C ALA A 123 -2.07 -8.26 -0.38
N GLY A 124 -1.95 -6.94 -0.24
CA GLY A 124 -0.67 -6.31 0.07
C GLY A 124 -0.80 -4.87 0.54
N ILE A 125 0.24 -4.42 1.25
CA ILE A 125 0.44 -3.03 1.69
C ILE A 125 1.83 -2.62 1.22
N HIS A 126 1.91 -1.47 0.54
CA HIS A 126 3.16 -0.88 0.09
C HIS A 126 3.18 0.59 0.49
N ILE A 127 4.13 0.98 1.34
CA ILE A 127 4.29 2.34 1.86
C ILE A 127 5.74 2.76 1.65
N VAL A 128 5.92 3.92 1.04
CA VAL A 128 7.22 4.61 0.92
C VAL A 128 7.15 5.90 1.74
N GLN A 129 8.24 6.24 2.42
CA GLN A 129 8.38 7.48 3.18
C GLN A 129 9.50 8.35 2.57
N VAL A 130 10.48 8.74 3.38
CA VAL A 130 11.58 9.63 2.98
C VAL A 130 12.62 8.87 2.15
N GLU A 131 12.90 7.63 2.52
CA GLU A 131 13.93 6.83 1.88
C GLU A 131 13.45 6.22 0.56
N ALA A 132 14.41 5.89 -0.32
CA ALA A 132 14.11 5.32 -1.63
C ALA A 132 13.62 3.86 -1.58
N TYR A 133 13.80 3.17 -0.45
CA TYR A 133 13.26 1.85 -0.19
C TYR A 133 11.94 1.95 0.59
N PRO A 134 11.05 0.95 0.50
CA PRO A 134 9.76 1.02 1.16
C PRO A 134 9.92 0.99 2.69
N TYR A 135 9.10 1.79 3.36
CA TYR A 135 8.90 1.75 4.80
C TYR A 135 8.19 0.46 5.23
N CYS A 136 7.21 0.02 4.44
CA CYS A 136 6.44 -1.20 4.67
C CYS A 136 6.13 -1.82 3.29
N ASP A 137 6.52 -3.07 3.08
CA ASP A 137 6.25 -3.81 1.83
C ASP A 137 5.83 -5.24 2.18
N LEU A 138 4.53 -5.43 2.35
CA LEU A 138 3.93 -6.70 2.79
C LEU A 138 3.06 -7.26 1.67
N ARG A 139 3.27 -8.53 1.34
CA ARG A 139 2.58 -9.21 0.25
C ARG A 139 2.13 -10.61 0.67
N VAL A 140 0.89 -10.93 0.32
CA VAL A 140 0.33 -12.28 0.31
C VAL A 140 -0.14 -12.51 -1.12
N ASP A 141 0.66 -13.21 -1.92
CA ASP A 141 0.41 -13.34 -3.37
C ASP A 141 -0.59 -14.47 -3.70
N ASP A 142 -0.74 -15.45 -2.82
CA ASP A 142 -1.74 -16.53 -2.93
C ASP A 142 -2.10 -17.07 -1.54
N HIS A 143 -3.36 -16.90 -1.14
CA HIS A 143 -3.91 -17.48 0.08
C HIS A 143 -5.46 -17.53 0.00
N ALA A 144 -6.09 -18.49 0.69
CA ALA A 144 -7.54 -18.59 0.76
C ALA A 144 -8.19 -17.41 1.53
N GLU A 145 -7.47 -16.86 2.50
CA GLU A 145 -7.85 -15.70 3.32
C GLU A 145 -6.72 -14.65 3.28
N PRO A 146 -6.46 -13.98 2.15
CA PRO A 146 -5.26 -13.16 1.99
C PRO A 146 -5.26 -11.91 2.87
N VAL A 147 -6.43 -11.30 3.13
CA VAL A 147 -6.55 -10.13 4.02
C VAL A 147 -6.25 -10.51 5.47
N ALA A 148 -6.79 -11.65 5.95
CA ALA A 148 -6.50 -12.15 7.30
C ALA A 148 -5.02 -12.56 7.45
N GLU A 149 -4.43 -13.15 6.41
CA GLU A 149 -3.01 -13.48 6.41
C GLU A 149 -2.12 -12.23 6.37
N LEU A 150 -2.51 -11.21 5.62
CA LEU A 150 -1.80 -9.93 5.61
C LEU A 150 -1.84 -9.25 6.98
N ARG A 151 -2.98 -9.31 7.69
CA ARG A 151 -3.11 -8.85 9.10
C ARG A 151 -2.11 -9.56 10.02
N ARG A 152 -1.95 -10.88 9.87
CA ARG A 152 -0.97 -11.67 10.63
C ARG A 152 0.46 -11.23 10.34
N VAL A 153 0.80 -11.03 9.06
CA VAL A 153 2.13 -10.55 8.63
C VAL A 153 2.38 -9.12 9.12
N LEU A 154 1.37 -8.25 9.10
CA LEU A 154 1.45 -6.89 9.62
C LEU A 154 1.77 -6.88 11.11
N ALA A 155 1.19 -7.77 11.91
CA ALA A 155 1.49 -7.86 13.34
C ALA A 155 2.96 -8.23 13.61
N ILE A 156 3.56 -9.09 12.77
CA ILE A 156 5.00 -9.39 12.84
C ILE A 156 5.81 -8.16 12.46
N TRP A 157 5.45 -7.50 11.35
CA TRP A 157 6.13 -6.29 10.92
C TRP A 157 6.06 -5.17 11.98
N GLN A 158 4.93 -4.99 12.67
CA GLN A 158 4.77 -4.00 13.75
C GLN A 158 5.68 -4.29 14.96
N HIS A 159 5.97 -5.56 15.23
CA HIS A 159 6.93 -5.95 16.26
C HIS A 159 8.36 -5.50 15.87
N ASP A 160 8.70 -5.60 14.59
CA ASP A 160 10.04 -5.30 14.07
C ASP A 160 10.19 -3.83 13.60
N GLU A 161 9.09 -3.10 13.42
CA GLU A 161 9.04 -1.69 12.97
C GLU A 161 10.01 -0.77 13.73
N PRO A 162 10.18 -0.86 15.07
CA PRO A 162 11.16 -0.04 15.78
C PRO A 162 12.61 -0.25 15.32
N LEU A 163 12.95 -1.44 14.81
CA LEU A 163 14.29 -1.75 14.29
C LEU A 163 14.58 -1.04 12.96
N LEU A 164 13.56 -0.56 12.25
CA LEU A 164 13.75 0.22 11.03
C LEU A 164 14.57 1.51 11.27
N GLN A 165 14.60 2.02 12.50
CA GLN A 165 15.46 3.16 12.87
C GLN A 165 16.97 2.87 12.74
N LEU A 166 17.35 1.59 12.71
CA LEU A 166 18.72 1.12 12.49
C LEU A 166 19.05 0.98 11.00
N SER A 167 18.07 1.16 10.10
CA SER A 167 18.28 1.02 8.67
C SER A 167 19.05 2.22 8.10
N PRO A 168 19.99 1.99 7.15
CA PRO A 168 20.71 3.07 6.48
C PRO A 168 19.78 4.09 5.85
N LYS A 169 20.13 5.37 5.97
CA LYS A 169 19.45 6.49 5.34
C LYS A 169 20.28 7.02 4.18
N ARG A 170 19.65 7.77 3.28
CA ARG A 170 20.32 8.37 2.13
C ARG A 170 21.50 9.28 2.51
N ASP A 171 21.40 9.95 3.66
CA ASP A 171 22.39 10.89 4.19
C ASP A 171 23.16 10.37 5.42
N ASP A 172 22.78 9.20 5.95
CA ASP A 172 23.45 8.52 7.07
C ASP A 172 23.44 7.00 6.84
N PHE A 173 24.53 6.48 6.28
CA PHE A 173 24.63 5.07 5.89
C PHE A 173 24.93 4.12 7.05
N THR A 174 25.29 4.63 8.23
CA THR A 174 25.70 3.83 9.40
C THR A 174 25.00 4.27 10.68
N PRO A 175 23.66 4.40 10.69
CA PRO A 175 22.95 4.89 11.87
C PRO A 175 23.07 3.88 13.00
N LEU A 176 23.49 4.34 14.18
CA LEU A 176 23.60 3.51 15.38
C LEU A 176 24.46 2.23 15.19
N TRP A 177 25.44 2.27 14.28
CA TRP A 177 26.26 1.11 13.89
C TRP A 177 26.95 0.42 15.08
N GLU A 178 27.44 1.18 16.06
CA GLU A 178 28.02 0.61 17.29
C GLU A 178 27.02 -0.20 18.13
N ALA A 179 25.72 0.11 18.04
CA ALA A 179 24.67 -0.64 18.72
C ALA A 179 24.30 -1.90 17.93
N VAL A 180 24.33 -1.84 16.59
CA VAL A 180 24.12 -2.99 15.71
C VAL A 180 25.20 -4.04 15.94
N LEU A 181 26.48 -3.64 15.90
CA LEU A 181 27.61 -4.54 16.14
C LEU A 181 27.51 -5.25 17.51
N ARG A 182 27.17 -4.50 18.57
CA ARG A 182 26.96 -5.07 19.90
C ARG A 182 25.80 -6.06 19.95
N GLY A 183 24.72 -5.79 19.21
CA GLY A 183 23.59 -6.71 19.09
C GLY A 183 23.97 -8.01 18.39
N GLU A 184 24.78 -7.94 17.33
CA GLU A 184 25.31 -9.11 16.63
C GLU A 184 26.24 -9.94 17.51
N GLU A 185 27.15 -9.31 18.25
CA GLU A 185 28.03 -9.99 19.20
C GLU A 185 27.23 -10.79 20.26
N ILE A 186 26.22 -10.17 20.88
CA ILE A 186 25.36 -10.82 21.88
C ILE A 186 24.58 -12.00 21.27
N LEU A 187 24.08 -11.85 20.04
CA LEU A 187 23.36 -12.91 19.35
C LEU A 187 24.29 -14.09 19.03
N GLU A 188 25.50 -13.81 18.57
CA GLU A 188 26.52 -14.84 18.31
C GLU A 188 26.90 -15.61 19.59
N GLU A 189 27.12 -14.90 20.70
CA GLU A 189 27.39 -15.52 22.01
C GLU A 189 26.25 -16.45 22.45
N SER A 190 25.00 -15.97 22.37
CA SER A 190 23.80 -16.75 22.71
C SER A 190 23.66 -18.02 21.87
N LEU A 191 23.89 -17.91 20.55
CA LEU A 191 23.84 -19.07 19.64
C LEU A 191 24.95 -20.10 19.93
N GLN A 192 26.13 -19.64 20.37
CA GLN A 192 27.22 -20.53 20.78
C GLN A 192 26.91 -21.26 22.09
N GLU A 193 26.31 -20.58 23.07
CA GLU A 193 25.87 -21.19 24.32
C GLU A 193 24.80 -22.26 24.10
N ASP A 194 23.79 -21.96 23.27
CA ASP A 194 22.72 -22.89 22.90
C ASP A 194 23.26 -24.13 22.15
N ALA A 195 24.28 -23.95 21.31
CA ALA A 195 24.94 -25.04 20.61
C ALA A 195 25.79 -25.91 21.55
N ALA A 196 26.43 -25.32 22.56
CA ALA A 196 27.22 -26.04 23.56
C ALA A 196 26.35 -26.80 24.58
N ALA A 197 25.09 -26.39 24.75
CA ALA A 197 24.12 -27.03 25.65
C ALA A 197 23.37 -28.24 25.02
N ARG A 198 23.58 -28.53 23.73
CA ARG A 198 23.01 -29.67 23.00
C ARG A 198 24.00 -30.82 22.85
#